data_AF-A0A6N6TB69-F1
#
_entry.id   AF-A0A6N6TB69-F1
#
_cell.length_a   1.000
_cell.length_b   1.000
_cell.length_c   1.000
_cell.angle_alpha   90.00
_cell.angle_beta   90.00
_cell.angle_gamma   90.00
#
_symmetry.space_group_name_H-M   'P 1'
#
loop_
_entity.id
_entity.type
_entity.pdbx_description
1 polymer ?
#
loop_
_entity_poly.entity_id
_entity_poly.type
_entity_poly.pdbx_seq_one_letter_code
_entity_poly.pdbx_strand_id
1 'polypeptide(L)' 'MRILYLLIPMALGVVGVALWAFLWAVRTGQFDDLEGPAHRILMDDDDPRIPRYRAGAKKDKSLSE' A
#
# COMPACT_ATOMS: atom_id res chain seq x y z
N MET A 1 41.44 2.02 -19.39
CA MET A 1 41.71 2.05 -17.93
C MET A 1 41.23 3.33 -17.21
N ARG A 2 41.08 4.49 -17.88
CA ARG A 2 40.57 5.73 -17.24
C ARG A 2 39.11 5.69 -16.76
N ILE A 3 38.26 4.91 -17.42
CA ILE A 3 36.82 4.85 -17.12
C ILE A 3 36.53 4.29 -15.71
N LEU A 4 37.44 3.46 -15.18
CA LEU A 4 37.31 2.87 -13.85
C LEU A 4 37.30 3.95 -12.76
N TYR A 5 38.03 5.06 -12.96
CA TYR A 5 38.03 6.18 -12.03
C TYR A 5 36.69 6.90 -11.94
N LEU A 6 35.81 6.77 -12.93
CA LEU A 6 34.45 7.28 -12.90
C LEU A 6 33.48 6.23 -12.38
N LEU A 7 33.60 4.99 -12.86
CA LEU A 7 32.65 3.92 -12.54
C LEU A 7 32.74 3.46 -11.08
N ILE A 8 33.93 3.41 -10.49
CA ILE A 8 34.10 2.99 -9.09
C ILE A 8 33.36 3.94 -8.13
N PRO A 9 33.62 5.27 -8.11
CA PRO A 9 32.91 6.17 -7.21
C PRO A 9 31.42 6.26 -7.54
N MET A 10 31.03 6.16 -8.82
CA MET A 10 29.62 6.15 -9.20
C MET A 10 28.89 4.91 -8.64
N ALA A 11 29.48 3.73 -8.77
CA ALA A 11 28.92 2.50 -8.21
C ALA A 11 28.85 2.54 -6.67
N LEU A 12 29.91 3.02 -6.01
CA LEU A 12 29.90 3.23 -4.55
C LEU A 12 28.82 4.23 -4.13
N GLY A 13 28.61 5.30 -4.91
CA GLY A 13 27.54 6.27 -4.68
C GLY A 13 26.16 5.63 -4.77
N VAL A 14 25.90 4.83 -5.81
CA VAL A 14 24.62 4.11 -5.96
C VAL A 14 24.38 3.16 -4.80
N VAL A 15 25.39 2.36 -4.43
CA VAL A 15 25.28 1.43 -3.27
C VAL A 15 25.07 2.21 -1.97
N GLY A 16 25.78 3.32 -1.77
CA GLY A 16 25.63 4.16 -0.59
C GLY A 16 24.24 4.78 -0.46
N VAL A 17 23.69 5.30 -1.57
CA VAL A 17 22.32 5.84 -1.62
C VAL A 17 21.30 4.75 -1.34
N ALA A 18 21.46 3.56 -1.94
CA ALA A 18 20.57 2.44 -1.71
C ALA A 18 20.58 1.99 -0.24
N LEU A 19 21.76 1.87 0.37
CA LEU A 19 21.90 1.53 1.80
C LEU A 19 21.30 2.61 2.70
N TRP A 20 21.54 3.88 2.41
CA TRP A 20 20.96 4.99 3.18
C TRP A 20 19.44 5.00 3.12
N ALA A 21 18.86 4.86 1.91
CA ALA A 21 17.42 4.77 1.71
C ALA A 21 16.81 3.55 2.44
N PHE A 22 17.47 2.40 2.37
CA PHE A 22 17.06 1.19 3.08
C PHE A 22 17.04 1.40 4.60
N LEU A 23 18.11 1.94 5.18
CA LEU A 23 18.18 2.20 6.62
C LEU A 23 17.15 3.26 7.06
N TRP A 24 16.87 4.25 6.21
CA TRP A 24 15.83 5.24 6.47
C TRP A 24 14.43 4.60 6.47
N ALA A 25 14.12 3.73 5.50
CA ALA A 25 12.86 3.01 5.42
C ALA A 25 12.63 2.09 6.62
N VAL A 26 13.68 1.36 7.05
CA VAL A 26 13.64 0.52 8.25
C VAL A 26 13.39 1.36 9.51
N ARG A 27 14.08 2.49 9.68
CA ARG A 27 13.85 3.38 10.83
C ARG A 27 12.46 4.04 10.84
N THR A 28 11.85 4.20 9.68
CA THR A 28 10.52 4.79 9.53
C THR A 28 9.40 3.75 9.79
N GLY A 29 9.75 2.49 10.04
CA GLY A 29 8.78 1.43 10.31
C GLY A 29 7.96 1.03 9.09
N GLN A 30 8.43 1.29 7.87
CA GLN A 30 7.69 0.96 6.63
C GLN A 30 7.44 -0.56 6.51
N PHE A 31 8.28 -1.38 7.13
CA PHE A 31 8.15 -2.84 7.12
C PHE A 31 7.32 -3.40 8.29
N ASP A 32 6.82 -2.54 9.18
CA ASP A 32 6.04 -2.98 10.35
C ASP A 32 4.58 -3.30 9.98
N ASP A 33 4.07 -2.74 8.87
CA ASP A 33 2.70 -2.98 8.37
C ASP A 33 2.69 -3.77 7.05
N LEU A 34 3.24 -4.99 7.08
CA LEU A 34 3.13 -5.95 5.96
C LEU A 34 1.82 -6.75 5.99
N GLU A 35 1.11 -6.76 7.12
CA GLU A 35 -0.12 -7.55 7.34
C GLU A 35 -1.41 -6.72 7.20
N GLY A 36 -1.35 -5.39 7.40
CA GLY A 36 -2.51 -4.51 7.38
C GLY A 36 -3.29 -4.44 6.06
N PRO A 37 -2.68 -4.53 4.86
CA PRO A 37 -3.44 -4.53 3.62
C PRO A 37 -4.34 -5.76 3.46
N ALA A 38 -3.88 -6.95 3.89
CA ALA A 38 -4.65 -8.19 3.78
C ALA A 38 -5.80 -8.26 4.78
N HIS A 39 -5.60 -7.70 5.98
CA HIS A 39 -6.65 -7.70 7.02
C HIS A 39 -7.80 -6.74 6.70
N ARG A 40 -7.52 -5.62 6.01
CA ARG A 40 -8.55 -4.66 5.56
C ARG A 40 -9.53 -5.30 4.58
N ILE A 41 -9.05 -6.07 3.61
CA ILE A 41 -9.90 -6.71 2.59
C ILE A 41 -10.94 -7.68 3.22
N LEU A 42 -10.61 -8.36 4.32
CA LEU A 42 -11.55 -9.25 5.02
C LEU A 42 -12.46 -8.52 6.02
N MET A 43 -12.04 -7.38 6.56
CA MET A 43 -12.76 -6.63 7.61
C MET A 43 -13.56 -5.44 7.05
N ASP A 44 -13.41 -5.12 5.76
CA ASP A 44 -14.13 -4.02 5.09
C ASP A 44 -15.65 -4.27 5.03
N ASP A 45 -16.12 -5.52 5.03
CA ASP A 45 -17.56 -5.86 4.96
C ASP A 45 -18.39 -5.38 6.18
N ASP A 46 -17.73 -5.11 7.30
CA ASP A 46 -18.34 -4.62 8.55
C ASP A 46 -18.13 -3.10 8.77
N ASP A 47 -17.54 -2.36 7.81
CA ASP A 47 -17.38 -0.91 7.95
C ASP A 47 -18.74 -0.20 7.80
N PRO A 48 -19.27 0.44 8.86
CA PRO A 48 -20.56 1.14 8.84
C PRO A 48 -20.59 2.35 7.89
N ARG A 49 -19.44 2.75 7.34
CA ARG A 49 -19.29 3.83 6.35
C ARG A 49 -19.46 3.35 4.92
N ILE A 50 -19.49 2.04 4.66
CA ILE A 50 -19.82 1.52 3.34
C ILE A 50 -21.33 1.67 3.14
N PRO A 51 -21.81 2.49 2.18
CA PRO A 51 -23.22 2.57 1.90
C PRO A 51 -23.67 1.24 1.32
N ARG A 52 -24.32 0.40 2.14
CA ARG A 52 -25.03 -0.79 1.65
C ARG A 52 -26.01 -0.32 0.58
N TYR A 53 -25.70 -0.59 -0.68
CA TYR A 53 -26.56 -0.27 -1.81
C TYR A 53 -27.87 -1.07 -1.62
N ARG A 54 -28.90 -0.42 -1.07
CA ARG A 54 -30.24 -0.98 -0.85
C ARG A 54 -30.93 -1.17 -2.21
N ALA A 55 -30.51 -2.16 -2.99
CA ALA A 55 -31.14 -2.58 -4.23
C ALA A 55 -32.43 -3.43 -4.01
N GLY A 56 -33.23 -3.12 -2.98
CA GLY A 56 -34.38 -3.96 -2.61
C GLY A 56 -35.63 -3.24 -2.13
N ALA A 57 -35.55 -1.95 -1.76
CA ALA A 57 -36.67 -1.26 -1.12
C ALA A 57 -37.75 -0.71 -2.09
N LYS A 58 -37.85 -1.25 -3.32
CA LYS A 58 -38.77 -0.73 -4.36
C LYS A 58 -39.62 -1.81 -5.05
N LYS A 59 -39.82 -2.97 -4.44
CA LYS A 59 -40.67 -4.03 -5.03
C LYS A 59 -41.88 -4.46 -4.19
N ASP A 60 -42.05 -3.90 -2.98
CA ASP A 60 -43.20 -4.21 -2.11
C ASP A 60 -44.40 -3.24 -2.30
N LYS A 61 -44.15 -2.01 -2.76
CA LYS A 61 -45.19 -0.98 -2.93
C LYS A 61 -46.04 -1.07 -4.20
N SER A 62 -45.79 -2.00 -5.12
CA SER A 62 -46.60 -2.16 -6.34
C SER A 62 -47.60 -3.32 -6.30
N LEU A 63 -47.73 -4.00 -5.16
CA LEU A 63 -48.62 -5.16 -4.98
C LEU A 63 -49.80 -4.86 -4.05
N SER A 64 -49.99 -3.60 -3.65
CA SER A 64 -51.08 -3.16 -2.76
C SER A 64 -51.97 -2.05 -3.33
N GLU A 65 -51.97 -1.85 -4.65
CA GLU A 65 -53.02 -1.07 -5.33
C GLU A 65 -53.99 -1.99 -6.06
#